data_AF-A0A2V8F6Y0-F1
#
_entry.id   AF-A0A2V8F6Y0-F1
#
_cell.length_a   1.000
_cell.length_b   1.000
_cell.length_c   1.000
_cell.angle_alpha   90.00
_cell.angle_beta   90.00
_cell.angle_gamma   90.00
#
_symmetry.space_group_name_H-M   'P 1'
#
loop_
_entity.id
_entity.type
_entity.pdbx_description
1 polymer ?
#
loop_
_entity_poly.entity_id
_entity_poly.type
_entity_poly.pdbx_seq_one_letter_code
_entity_poly.pdbx_strand_id
1 'polypeptide(L)'
;TMLGYGPRYLHSTGQLHKGGPPTGVFVIVTVTHTDDLPIPGEPYSFGVLEMAQALGDFTSLDRAGRRVLHVHLPSFDVDTFRNIADVIKAAV
;
A
#
# COMPACT_ATOMS: atom_id res chain seq x y z
N THR A 1 -6.36 7.24 -13.77
CA THR A 1 -5.45 6.67 -12.76
C THR A 1 -5.27 7.66 -11.64
N MET A 2 -5.28 7.22 -10.37
CA MET A 2 -5.01 8.06 -9.19
C MET A 2 -3.72 7.56 -8.51
N LEU A 3 -2.92 8.47 -7.98
CA LEU A 3 -1.71 8.17 -7.23
C LEU A 3 -1.79 8.85 -5.86
N GLY A 4 -1.35 8.15 -4.81
CA GLY A 4 -1.38 8.68 -3.45
C GLY A 4 -0.38 7.98 -2.54
N TYR A 5 0.21 8.76 -1.63
CA TYR A 5 1.09 8.25 -0.58
C TYR A 5 0.29 7.78 0.63
N GLY A 6 0.57 6.56 1.10
CA GLY A 6 -0.02 6.02 2.33
C GLY A 6 0.62 6.66 3.57
N PRO A 7 -0.08 6.73 4.71
CA PRO A 7 -1.51 6.44 4.89
C PRO A 7 -2.43 7.60 4.46
N ARG A 8 -1.88 8.72 3.96
CA ARG A 8 -2.61 9.97 3.72
C ARG A 8 -3.85 9.81 2.83
N TYR A 9 -3.77 9.03 1.75
CA TYR A 9 -4.90 8.86 0.83
C TYR A 9 -6.14 8.21 1.48
N LEU A 10 -5.96 7.49 2.60
CA LEU A 10 -7.06 6.88 3.34
C LEU A 10 -8.06 7.92 3.84
N HIS A 11 -7.61 9.15 4.07
CA HIS A 11 -8.43 10.25 4.60
C HIS A 11 -9.06 11.12 3.52
N SER A 12 -8.70 10.95 2.24
CA SER A 12 -9.26 11.72 1.13
C SER A 12 -10.12 10.86 0.21
N THR A 13 -9.57 9.75 -0.30
CA THR A 13 -10.22 8.91 -1.31
C THR A 13 -10.52 7.50 -0.82
N GLY A 14 -10.14 7.16 0.43
CA GLY A 14 -10.36 5.82 0.98
C GLY A 14 -11.81 5.35 0.93
N GLN A 15 -12.78 6.23 1.23
CA GLN A 15 -14.21 5.88 1.14
C GLN A 15 -14.66 5.63 -0.29
N LEU A 16 -14.18 6.40 -1.26
CA LEU A 16 -14.47 6.17 -2.67
C LEU A 16 -13.94 4.80 -3.13
N HIS A 17 -12.72 4.43 -2.71
CA HIS A 17 -12.11 3.16 -3.09
C HIS A 17 -12.84 1.94 -2.52
N LYS A 18 -13.30 2.03 -1.26
CA LYS A 18 -13.90 0.92 -0.52
C LYS A 18 -15.41 0.81 -0.69
N GLY A 19 -16.12 1.94 -0.72
CA GLY A 19 -17.58 2.03 -0.76
C GLY A 19 -18.16 2.44 -2.11
N GLY A 20 -17.35 2.99 -3.02
CA GLY A 20 -17.81 3.41 -4.35
C GLY A 20 -18.05 2.26 -5.33
N PRO A 21 -18.37 2.55 -6.60
CA PRO A 21 -18.57 1.53 -7.63
C PRO A 21 -17.38 0.58 -7.78
N PRO A 22 -17.58 -0.73 -8.07
CA PRO A 22 -16.53 -1.76 -8.15
C PRO A 22 -15.74 -1.73 -9.47
N THR A 23 -15.31 -0.53 -9.89
CA THR A 23 -14.59 -0.32 -11.15
C THR A 23 -13.08 -0.18 -10.96
N GLY A 24 -12.60 0.04 -9.73
CA GLY A 24 -11.19 0.20 -9.43
C GLY A 24 -10.34 -1.07 -9.59
N VAL A 25 -9.05 -0.86 -9.87
CA VAL A 25 -7.95 -1.83 -9.71
C VAL A 25 -6.88 -1.12 -8.88
N PHE A 26 -6.43 -1.74 -7.80
CA PHE A 26 -5.56 -1.11 -6.81
C PHE A 26 -4.22 -1.84 -6.73
N VAL A 27 -3.14 -1.07 -6.66
CA VAL A 27 -1.80 -1.59 -6.36
C VAL A 27 -1.29 -0.80 -5.17
N ILE A 28 -1.03 -1.50 -4.06
CA ILE A 28 -0.39 -0.96 -2.87
C ILE A 28 1.07 -1.40 -2.93
N VAL A 29 1.99 -0.45 -2.81
CA VAL A 29 3.43 -0.74 -2.76
C VAL A 29 3.96 -0.30 -1.40
N THR A 30 4.64 -1.20 -0.70
CA THR A 30 5.35 -0.89 0.55
C THR A 30 6.81 -1.30 0.44
N VAL A 31 7.66 -0.72 1.28
CA VAL A 31 9.08 -1.08 1.39
C VAL A 31 9.46 -1.27 2.85
N THR A 32 10.41 -2.15 3.16
CA THR A 32 11.00 -2.21 4.50
C THR A 32 11.82 -0.94 4.72
N HIS A 33 11.53 -0.21 5.80
CA HIS A 33 12.27 0.99 6.16
C HIS A 33 13.65 0.64 6.70
N THR A 34 14.68 1.32 6.20
CA THR A 34 16.05 1.19 6.70
C THR A 34 16.23 1.89 8.04
N ASP A 35 15.60 3.06 8.19
CA ASP A 35 15.66 3.89 9.39
C ASP A 35 14.30 3.87 10.11
N ASP A 36 14.04 2.79 10.84
CA ASP A 36 12.78 2.62 11.56
C ASP A 36 12.81 3.33 12.93
N LEU A 37 11.99 4.38 13.07
CA LEU A 37 11.99 5.24 14.25
C LEU A 37 11.03 4.73 15.32
N PRO A 38 11.45 4.64 16.60
CA PRO A 38 10.55 4.30 17.69
C PRO A 38 9.53 5.43 17.92
N ILE A 39 8.31 5.06 18.32
CA ILE A 39 7.30 6.02 18.77
C ILE A 39 7.39 6.10 20.31
N PRO A 40 7.62 7.29 20.89
CA PRO A 40 7.72 7.41 22.35
C PRO A 40 6.46 6.91 23.07
N GLY A 41 6.64 5.96 24.00
CA GLY A 41 5.56 5.40 24.81
C GLY A 41 4.77 4.26 24.17
N GLU A 42 5.04 3.92 22.90
CA GLU A 42 4.38 2.81 22.20
C GLU A 42 5.29 1.57 22.10
N PRO A 43 4.72 0.35 22.06
CA PRO A 43 5.50 -0.88 21.92
C PRO A 43 5.93 -1.15 20.47
N TYR A 44 5.65 -0.24 19.54
CA TYR A 44 5.94 -0.37 18.11
C TYR A 44 6.57 0.90 17.53
N SER A 45 7.19 0.77 16.36
CA SER A 45 7.84 1.84 15.62
C SER A 45 6.91 2.46 14.56
N PHE A 46 7.35 3.56 13.95
CA PHE A 46 6.66 4.17 12.81
C PHE A 46 6.57 3.22 11.61
N GLY A 47 7.61 2.44 11.31
CA GLY A 47 7.60 1.47 10.23
C GLY A 47 6.60 0.33 10.47
N VAL A 48 6.48 -0.14 11.72
CA VAL A 48 5.45 -1.12 12.09
C VAL A 48 4.05 -0.51 11.93
N LEU A 49 3.84 0.73 12.38
CA LEU A 49 2.55 1.40 12.25
C LEU A 49 2.15 1.60 10.78
N GLU A 50 3.07 2.07 9.94
CA GLU A 50 2.82 2.26 8.50
C GLU A 50 2.51 0.94 7.80
N MET A 51 3.30 -0.11 8.05
CA MET A 51 3.06 -1.43 7.48
C MET A 51 1.70 -1.98 7.92
N ALA A 52 1.35 -1.84 9.20
CA ALA A 52 0.05 -2.25 9.71
C ALA A 52 -1.10 -1.50 9.03
N GLN A 53 -0.96 -0.20 8.77
CA GLN A 53 -1.95 0.58 8.03
C GLN A 53 -2.08 0.13 6.57
N ALA A 54 -0.97 -0.16 5.88
CA ALA A 54 -1.00 -0.65 4.51
C ALA A 54 -1.67 -2.04 4.40
N LEU A 55 -1.31 -2.97 5.29
CA LEU A 55 -1.93 -4.30 5.36
C LEU A 55 -3.42 -4.23 5.73
N GLY A 56 -3.79 -3.32 6.64
CA GLY A 56 -5.17 -3.04 6.99
C GLY A 56 -5.98 -2.51 5.81
N ASP A 57 -5.39 -1.64 4.99
CA ASP A 57 -6.03 -1.15 3.77
C ASP A 57 -6.22 -2.24 2.72
N PHE A 58 -5.16 -3.02 2.45
CA PHE A 58 -5.24 -4.20 1.57
C PHE A 58 -6.37 -5.13 2.01
N THR A 59 -6.39 -5.52 3.29
CA THR A 59 -7.43 -6.41 3.85
C THR A 59 -8.83 -5.80 3.72
N SER A 60 -8.96 -4.49 3.90
CA SER A 60 -10.24 -3.78 3.75
C SER A 60 -10.74 -3.81 2.31
N LEU A 61 -9.84 -3.60 1.34
CA LEU A 61 -10.17 -3.67 -0.10
C LEU A 61 -10.54 -5.08 -0.51
N ASP A 62 -9.76 -6.08 -0.10
CA ASP A 62 -10.01 -7.50 -0.39
C ASP A 62 -11.37 -7.95 0.16
N ARG A 63 -11.66 -7.66 1.44
CA ARG A 63 -12.97 -7.96 2.06
C ARG A 63 -14.14 -7.24 1.40
N ALA A 64 -13.91 -6.08 0.79
CA ALA A 64 -14.90 -5.36 0.02
C ALA A 64 -15.02 -5.87 -1.44
N GLY A 65 -14.39 -6.99 -1.79
CA GLY A 65 -14.42 -7.59 -3.12
C GLY A 65 -13.69 -6.78 -4.19
N ARG A 66 -12.72 -5.94 -3.80
CA ARG A 66 -11.97 -5.09 -4.73
C ARG A 66 -10.78 -5.85 -5.29
N ARG A 67 -10.45 -5.58 -6.56
CA ARG A 67 -9.22 -6.08 -7.19
C ARG A 67 -8.04 -5.29 -6.64
N VAL A 68 -7.28 -5.91 -5.75
CA VAL A 68 -6.14 -5.27 -5.09
C VAL A 68 -4.92 -6.19 -5.12
N LEU A 69 -3.76 -5.63 -5.44
CA LEU A 69 -2.46 -6.27 -5.31
C LEU A 69 -1.64 -5.51 -4.26
N HIS A 70 -1.04 -6.22 -3.31
CA HIS A 70 -0.03 -5.66 -2.41
C HIS A 70 1.34 -6.19 -2.81
N VAL A 71 2.26 -5.27 -3.12
CA VAL A 71 3.66 -5.57 -3.42
C VAL A 71 4.52 -5.02 -2.31
N HIS A 72 5.28 -5.88 -1.66
CA HIS A 72 6.24 -5.49 -0.64
C HIS A 72 7.67 -5.65 -1.16
N LEU A 73 8.47 -4.60 -1.02
CA LEU A 73 9.89 -4.59 -1.36
C LEU A 73 10.73 -4.72 -0.07
N PRO A 74 11.66 -5.68 0.03
CA PRO A 74 12.52 -5.81 1.21
C PRO A 74 13.52 -4.65 1.36
N SER A 75 13.75 -3.89 0.29
CA SER A 75 14.58 -2.69 0.27
C SER A 75 14.19 -1.83 -0.93
N PHE A 76 14.48 -0.53 -0.88
CA PHE A 76 14.29 0.34 -2.04
C PHE A 76 15.42 0.10 -3.06
N ASP A 77 15.06 -0.41 -4.23
CA ASP A 77 15.91 -0.52 -5.39
C ASP A 77 15.14 -0.13 -6.66
N VAL A 78 15.70 0.79 -7.43
CA VAL A 78 15.00 1.41 -8.58
C VAL A 78 14.81 0.39 -9.70
N ASP A 79 15.78 -0.48 -9.95
CA ASP A 79 15.71 -1.46 -11.03
C ASP A 79 14.71 -2.58 -10.70
N THR A 80 14.69 -3.03 -9.44
CA THR A 80 13.66 -3.94 -8.92
C THR A 80 12.27 -3.33 -9.07
N PHE A 81 12.09 -2.04 -8.71
CA PHE A 81 10.81 -1.36 -8.85
C PHE A 81 10.36 -1.25 -10.32
N ARG A 82 11.28 -0.94 -11.24
CA ARG A 82 11.01 -0.93 -12.69
C ARG A 82 10.58 -2.30 -13.20
N ASN A 83 11.31 -3.35 -12.83
CA ASN A 83 11.00 -4.72 -13.22
C ASN A 83 9.59 -5.14 -12.77
N ILE A 84 9.26 -4.86 -11.50
CA ILE A 84 7.91 -5.12 -10.97
C ILE A 84 6.85 -4.36 -11.76
N ALA A 85 7.10 -3.08 -12.07
CA ALA A 85 6.17 -2.30 -12.88
C ALA A 85 5.95 -2.92 -14.27
N ASP A 86 7.00 -3.44 -14.91
CA ASP A 86 6.88 -4.09 -16.21
C ASP A 86 6.15 -5.44 -16.14
N VAL A 87 6.40 -6.23 -15.09
CA VAL A 87 5.65 -7.47 -14.83
C VAL A 87 4.16 -7.17 -14.60
N ILE A 88 3.83 -6.15 -13.82
CA ILE A 88 2.43 -5.75 -13.59
C ILE A 88 1.78 -5.29 -14.91
N LYS A 89 2.46 -4.48 -15.72
CA LYS A 89 1.93 -4.06 -17.03
C LYS A 89 1.68 -5.23 -17.96
N ALA A 90 2.52 -6.26 -17.94
CA ALA A 90 2.36 -7.44 -18.78
C ALA A 90 1.20 -8.35 -18.34
N ALA A 91 0.74 -8.23 -17.09
CA ALA A 91 -0.32 -9.04 -16.50
C ALA A 91 -1.73 -8.45 -16.64
N VAL A 92 -1.86 -7.24 -17.21
CA VAL A 92 -3.13 -6.50 -17.37
C VAL A 92 -3.38 -6.20 -18.85
#